data_AF-X1E199-F1
#
_entry.id   AF-X1E199-F1
#
_cell.length_a   1.000
_cell.length_b   1.000
_cell.length_c   1.000
_cell.angle_alpha   90.00
_cell.angle_beta   90.00
_cell.angle_gamma   90.00
#
_symmetry.space_group_name_H-M   'P 1'
#
loop_
_entity.id
_entity.type
_entity.pdbx_description
1 polymer ?
#
loop_
_entity_poly.entity_id
_entity_poly.type
_entity_poly.pdbx_seq_one_letter_code
_entity_poly.pdbx_strand_id
1 'polypeptide(L)'
;KEMGCTSVSLWPGSDGWDYNFQVKYGQILDRFIEGCIAINKKASQENLIFGVEAKLHEPREGNIIISTTHKAALVALMVNQECGGTNMGVCVDYGHEQMYASEPADMLYTLKRVNVPLTNFHINNAKLHSNDEDRISGTGDNWRLADFCYAAIDTGYKGWFGEDQFTYRMEPVKAMALSRELFANIMKKALQIYANKEALAVAQSSGKAEATIDVVKEYLI
;
A
#
# COMPACT_ATOMS: atom_id res chain seq x y z
N LYS A 1 4.16 -17.19 -14.45
CA LYS A 1 4.34 -17.12 -15.91
C LYS A 1 3.28 -17.85 -16.70
N GLU A 2 3.03 -19.14 -16.45
CA GLU A 2 2.04 -19.94 -17.19
C GLU A 2 0.64 -19.29 -17.22
N MET A 3 0.25 -18.63 -16.13
CA MET A 3 -1.02 -17.90 -16.01
C MET A 3 -0.98 -16.43 -16.47
N GLY A 4 0.11 -15.97 -17.08
CA GLY A 4 0.24 -14.58 -17.56
C GLY A 4 0.51 -13.52 -16.48
N CYS A 5 0.74 -13.90 -15.22
CA CYS A 5 1.08 -12.96 -14.14
C CYS A 5 2.41 -12.24 -14.41
N THR A 6 2.47 -10.96 -14.04
CA THR A 6 3.62 -10.05 -14.25
C THR A 6 4.36 -9.70 -12.97
N SER A 7 3.85 -10.14 -11.81
CA SER A 7 4.43 -9.87 -10.50
C SER A 7 4.35 -11.09 -9.58
N VAL A 8 5.14 -11.05 -8.52
CA VAL A 8 5.08 -11.95 -7.36
C VAL A 8 5.06 -11.10 -6.10
N SER A 9 4.19 -11.42 -5.14
CA SER A 9 4.09 -10.72 -3.86
C SER A 9 4.50 -11.65 -2.71
N LEU A 10 5.13 -11.08 -1.68
CA LEU A 10 5.48 -11.75 -0.43
C LEU A 10 4.91 -10.96 0.74
N TRP A 11 3.99 -11.59 1.47
CA TRP A 11 3.57 -11.14 2.80
C TRP A 11 4.18 -12.07 3.85
N PRO A 12 5.18 -11.63 4.63
CA PRO A 12 5.96 -12.51 5.51
C PRO A 12 5.34 -12.64 6.91
N GLY A 13 4.06 -12.99 7.02
CA GLY A 13 3.29 -12.86 8.25
C GLY A 13 3.83 -13.60 9.47
N SER A 14 4.48 -14.76 9.30
CA SER A 14 5.06 -15.51 10.44
C SER A 14 6.43 -15.00 10.88
N ASP A 15 7.10 -14.21 10.06
CA ASP A 15 8.45 -13.71 10.31
C ASP A 15 8.34 -12.47 11.18
N GLY A 16 8.89 -12.50 12.39
CA GLY A 16 8.74 -11.41 13.35
C GLY A 16 9.00 -11.84 14.79
N TRP A 17 8.37 -11.16 15.73
CA TRP A 17 8.46 -11.45 17.17
C TRP A 17 7.13 -11.13 17.87
N ASP A 18 6.90 -11.76 19.01
CA ASP A 18 5.77 -11.55 19.92
C ASP A 18 6.19 -10.82 21.19
N TYR A 19 7.48 -10.93 21.58
CA TYR A 19 8.03 -10.33 22.78
C TYR A 19 9.29 -9.52 22.51
N ASN A 20 9.49 -8.46 23.28
CA ASN A 20 10.76 -7.72 23.30
C ASN A 20 11.92 -8.66 23.66
N PHE A 21 13.05 -8.52 22.98
CA PHE A 21 14.25 -9.36 23.13
C PHE A 21 14.11 -10.82 22.66
N GLN A 22 12.97 -11.24 22.09
CA GLN A 22 12.77 -12.62 21.60
C GLN A 22 13.72 -12.98 20.45
N VAL A 23 14.05 -12.02 19.61
CA VAL A 23 14.90 -12.22 18.42
C VAL A 23 16.03 -11.22 18.38
N LYS A 24 17.10 -11.59 17.67
CA LYS A 24 18.20 -10.67 17.33
C LYS A 24 17.78 -9.87 16.11
N TYR A 25 17.21 -8.68 16.32
CA TYR A 25 16.57 -7.87 15.26
C TYR A 25 17.44 -7.65 14.01
N GLY A 26 18.75 -7.40 14.18
CA GLY A 26 19.67 -7.26 13.03
C GLY A 26 19.78 -8.56 12.22
N GLN A 27 20.03 -9.69 12.89
CA GLN A 27 20.23 -10.98 12.20
C GLN A 27 18.98 -11.47 11.46
N ILE A 28 17.78 -11.23 12.00
CA ILE A 28 16.54 -11.60 11.31
C ILE A 28 16.29 -10.69 10.10
N LEU A 29 16.64 -9.41 10.18
CA LEU A 29 16.56 -8.49 9.03
C LEU A 29 17.55 -8.89 7.93
N ASP A 30 18.80 -9.21 8.28
CA ASP A 30 19.81 -9.66 7.32
C ASP A 30 19.33 -10.90 6.56
N ARG A 31 18.81 -11.91 7.28
CA ARG A 31 18.24 -13.12 6.68
C ARG A 31 17.05 -12.82 5.76
N PHE A 32 16.18 -11.89 6.15
CA PHE A 32 15.05 -11.48 5.32
C PHE A 32 15.51 -10.82 4.02
N ILE A 33 16.51 -9.93 4.10
CA ILE A 33 17.13 -9.29 2.93
C ILE A 33 17.79 -10.32 2.02
N GLU A 34 18.55 -11.28 2.57
CA GLU A 34 19.14 -12.39 1.81
C GLU A 34 18.10 -13.22 1.05
N GLY A 35 16.98 -13.56 1.71
CA GLY A 35 15.85 -14.22 1.08
C GLY A 35 15.23 -13.40 -0.05
N CYS A 36 15.02 -12.11 0.18
CA CYS A 36 14.51 -11.18 -0.83
C CYS A 36 15.46 -11.05 -2.03
N ILE A 37 16.78 -11.03 -1.83
CA ILE A 37 17.78 -11.04 -2.92
C ILE A 37 17.63 -12.28 -3.79
N ALA A 38 17.48 -13.47 -3.16
CA ALA A 38 17.30 -14.72 -3.90
C ALA A 38 16.02 -14.69 -4.74
N ILE A 39 14.90 -14.26 -4.15
CA ILE A 39 13.61 -14.12 -4.85
C ILE A 39 13.72 -13.10 -5.98
N ASN A 40 14.29 -11.93 -5.73
CA ASN A 40 14.40 -10.84 -6.69
C ASN A 40 15.27 -11.21 -7.90
N LYS A 41 16.39 -11.92 -7.68
CA LYS A 41 17.24 -12.44 -8.77
C LYS A 41 16.45 -13.37 -9.68
N LYS A 42 15.67 -14.29 -9.10
CA LYS A 42 14.83 -15.21 -9.88
C LYS A 42 13.69 -14.47 -10.58
N ALA A 43 12.99 -13.58 -9.89
CA ALA A 43 11.91 -12.78 -10.48
C ALA A 43 12.41 -11.95 -11.67
N SER A 44 13.58 -11.32 -11.55
CA SER A 44 14.21 -10.55 -12.62
C SER A 44 14.55 -11.41 -13.85
N GLN A 45 15.11 -12.61 -13.67
CA GLN A 45 15.35 -13.56 -14.77
C GLN A 45 14.05 -13.95 -15.49
N GLU A 46 12.95 -13.96 -14.75
CA GLU A 46 11.63 -14.26 -15.26
C GLU A 46 10.88 -13.00 -15.74
N ASN A 47 11.48 -11.81 -15.76
CA ASN A 47 10.80 -10.56 -16.10
C ASN A 47 9.52 -10.33 -15.26
N LEU A 48 9.60 -10.64 -13.97
CA LEU A 48 8.55 -10.43 -12.97
C LEU A 48 8.99 -9.38 -11.95
N ILE A 49 8.11 -8.45 -11.63
CA ILE A 49 8.30 -7.51 -10.52
C ILE A 49 8.06 -8.26 -9.20
N PHE A 50 8.92 -8.05 -8.19
CA PHE A 50 8.78 -8.67 -6.88
C PHE A 50 8.33 -7.63 -5.85
N GLY A 51 7.22 -7.86 -5.15
CA GLY A 51 6.72 -6.98 -4.09
C GLY A 51 6.80 -7.63 -2.72
N VAL A 52 7.09 -6.84 -1.69
CA VAL A 52 6.80 -7.20 -0.31
C VAL A 52 5.64 -6.37 0.20
N GLU A 53 4.72 -7.02 0.90
CA GLU A 53 3.60 -6.37 1.54
C GLU A 53 3.89 -6.19 3.03
N ALA A 54 3.84 -4.95 3.49
CA ALA A 54 4.05 -4.63 4.89
C ALA A 54 2.75 -4.78 5.68
N LYS A 55 2.85 -5.26 6.92
CA LYS A 55 1.74 -5.29 7.89
C LYS A 55 2.31 -5.17 9.30
N LEU A 56 1.71 -4.34 10.14
CA LEU A 56 2.25 -4.02 11.47
C LEU A 56 2.47 -5.27 12.33
N HIS A 57 1.43 -6.07 12.49
CA HIS A 57 1.37 -7.27 13.31
C HIS A 57 0.33 -8.25 12.74
N GLU A 58 0.09 -9.37 13.43
CA GLU A 58 -0.79 -10.51 13.04
C GLU A 58 -0.25 -11.37 11.88
N PRO A 59 0.13 -12.65 12.12
CA PRO A 59 -0.04 -13.43 13.35
C PRO A 59 1.00 -13.15 14.44
N ARG A 60 2.02 -12.32 14.19
CA ARG A 60 2.99 -11.91 15.21
C ARG A 60 2.45 -10.75 16.01
N GLU A 61 2.39 -10.86 17.33
CA GLU A 61 1.76 -9.84 18.17
C GLU A 61 2.69 -8.67 18.51
N GLY A 62 4.01 -8.88 18.43
CA GLY A 62 5.00 -7.85 18.69
C GLY A 62 5.19 -6.96 17.47
N ASN A 63 5.64 -7.55 16.37
CA ASN A 63 5.62 -6.98 15.01
C ASN A 63 5.99 -8.07 14.00
N ILE A 64 5.48 -7.95 12.78
CA ILE A 64 6.05 -8.64 11.61
C ILE A 64 7.39 -8.00 11.24
N ILE A 65 8.28 -8.78 10.63
CA ILE A 65 9.62 -8.35 10.23
C ILE A 65 9.58 -7.10 9.33
N ILE A 66 8.57 -6.99 8.47
CA ILE A 66 8.27 -5.80 7.66
C ILE A 66 6.97 -5.16 8.15
N SER A 67 7.08 -4.41 9.24
CA SER A 67 5.93 -3.83 9.95
C SER A 67 5.34 -2.57 9.31
N THR A 68 6.05 -1.91 8.40
CA THR A 68 5.58 -0.70 7.72
C THR A 68 6.07 -0.65 6.28
N THR A 69 5.32 0.01 5.41
CA THR A 69 5.69 0.23 4.01
C THR A 69 7.02 0.99 3.88
N HIS A 70 7.31 1.91 4.80
CA HIS A 70 8.61 2.60 4.85
C HIS A 70 9.77 1.61 5.06
N LYS A 71 9.60 0.61 5.94
CA LYS A 71 10.60 -0.44 6.14
C LYS A 71 10.70 -1.35 4.91
N ALA A 72 9.58 -1.68 4.27
CA ALA A 72 9.57 -2.42 3.01
C ALA A 72 10.35 -1.68 1.91
N ALA A 73 10.17 -0.36 1.79
CA ALA A 73 10.88 0.48 0.83
C ALA A 73 12.39 0.46 1.06
N LEU A 74 12.84 0.59 2.32
CA LEU A 74 14.27 0.51 2.67
C LEU A 74 14.87 -0.85 2.31
N VAL A 75 14.15 -1.95 2.58
CA VAL A 75 14.59 -3.29 2.18
C VAL A 75 14.64 -3.42 0.67
N ALA A 76 13.61 -2.95 -0.05
CA ALA A 76 13.58 -2.96 -1.50
C ALA A 76 14.77 -2.22 -2.10
N LEU A 77 15.13 -1.04 -1.56
CA LEU A 77 16.32 -0.29 -1.97
C LEU A 77 17.61 -1.11 -1.81
N MET A 78 17.81 -1.75 -0.65
CA MET A 78 19.00 -2.58 -0.39
C MET A 78 19.07 -3.77 -1.35
N VAL A 79 17.96 -4.48 -1.54
CA VAL A 79 17.89 -5.65 -2.42
C VAL A 79 18.13 -5.24 -3.88
N ASN A 80 17.55 -4.11 -4.30
CA ASN A 80 17.72 -3.55 -5.63
C ASN A 80 19.16 -3.12 -5.91
N GLN A 81 19.82 -2.48 -4.94
CA GLN A 81 21.22 -2.11 -5.02
C GLN A 81 22.12 -3.35 -5.18
N GLU A 82 21.90 -4.39 -4.37
CA GLU A 82 22.66 -5.65 -4.44
C GLU A 82 22.41 -6.41 -5.74
N CYS A 83 21.20 -6.35 -6.30
CA CYS A 83 20.84 -7.02 -7.55
C CYS A 83 21.15 -6.20 -8.81
N GLY A 84 21.52 -4.92 -8.68
CA GLY A 84 21.82 -4.03 -9.81
C GLY A 84 20.59 -3.64 -10.64
N GLY A 85 19.44 -3.36 -10.02
CA GLY A 85 18.22 -2.99 -10.72
C GLY A 85 17.17 -2.32 -9.84
N THR A 86 15.92 -2.23 -10.30
CA THR A 86 14.77 -1.69 -9.53
C THR A 86 13.59 -2.64 -9.59
N ASN A 87 13.84 -3.95 -9.52
CA ASN A 87 12.82 -4.98 -9.72
C ASN A 87 11.98 -5.25 -8.46
N MET A 88 12.59 -5.12 -7.27
CA MET A 88 11.89 -5.26 -6.01
C MET A 88 11.16 -3.96 -5.68
N GLY A 89 9.89 -4.08 -5.29
CA GLY A 89 9.01 -2.99 -4.92
C GLY A 89 8.22 -3.30 -3.67
N VAL A 90 7.14 -2.55 -3.48
CA VAL A 90 6.22 -2.69 -2.36
C VAL A 90 4.81 -3.00 -2.86
N CYS A 91 4.11 -3.91 -2.19
CA CYS A 91 2.66 -4.03 -2.26
C CYS A 91 2.09 -3.21 -1.11
N VAL A 92 1.21 -2.26 -1.40
CA VAL A 92 0.62 -1.41 -0.36
C VAL A 92 -0.82 -1.86 -0.15
N ASP A 93 -1.09 -2.34 1.06
CA ASP A 93 -2.44 -2.57 1.55
C ASP A 93 -2.94 -1.32 2.28
N TYR A 94 -4.08 -0.80 1.84
CA TYR A 94 -4.65 0.42 2.42
C TYR A 94 -5.05 0.25 3.89
N GLY A 95 -5.56 -0.91 4.30
CA GLY A 95 -5.92 -1.22 5.68
C GLY A 95 -4.70 -1.33 6.58
N HIS A 96 -3.63 -1.98 6.11
CA HIS A 96 -2.38 -2.07 6.86
C HIS A 96 -1.81 -0.68 7.20
N GLU A 97 -1.87 0.28 6.26
CA GLU A 97 -1.44 1.67 6.53
C GLU A 97 -2.23 2.30 7.70
N GLN A 98 -3.51 1.94 7.88
CA GLN A 98 -4.33 2.45 8.97
C GLN A 98 -3.92 1.88 10.33
N MET A 99 -3.40 0.65 10.38
CA MET A 99 -2.97 0.03 11.65
C MET A 99 -1.90 0.88 12.35
N TYR A 100 -0.97 1.45 11.59
CA TYR A 100 0.11 2.30 12.09
C TYR A 100 -0.08 3.79 11.78
N ALA A 101 -1.31 4.19 11.41
CA ALA A 101 -1.73 5.56 11.09
C ALA A 101 -0.77 6.36 10.19
N SER A 102 -0.22 5.67 9.20
CA SER A 102 0.58 6.30 8.14
C SER A 102 -0.33 6.97 7.13
N GLU A 103 0.07 8.13 6.60
CA GLU A 103 -0.63 8.81 5.51
C GLU A 103 -0.32 8.11 4.17
N PRO A 104 -1.25 7.32 3.59
CA PRO A 104 -0.93 6.47 2.45
C PRO A 104 -0.54 7.29 1.22
N ALA A 105 -1.17 8.45 1.01
CA ALA A 105 -0.89 9.35 -0.10
C ALA A 105 0.57 9.87 -0.08
N ASP A 106 1.03 10.37 1.07
CA ASP A 106 2.42 10.84 1.27
C ASP A 106 3.43 9.72 1.02
N MET A 107 3.13 8.53 1.52
CA MET A 107 3.98 7.35 1.32
C MET A 107 4.15 7.04 -0.18
N LEU A 108 3.11 7.15 -1.02
CA LEU A 108 3.24 6.91 -2.48
C LEU A 108 4.20 7.91 -3.15
N TYR A 109 4.15 9.19 -2.76
CA TYR A 109 5.11 10.18 -3.24
C TYR A 109 6.52 9.89 -2.75
N THR A 110 6.67 9.40 -1.52
CA THR A 110 7.97 8.94 -0.99
C THR A 110 8.54 7.79 -1.81
N LEU A 111 7.75 6.74 -2.10
CA LEU A 111 8.18 5.62 -2.95
C LEU A 111 8.62 6.07 -4.34
N LYS A 112 7.83 6.95 -4.98
CA LYS A 112 8.18 7.57 -6.26
C LYS A 112 9.50 8.33 -6.17
N ARG A 113 9.71 9.10 -5.09
CA ARG A 113 10.90 9.93 -4.90
C ARG A 113 12.17 9.09 -4.75
N VAL A 114 12.09 7.95 -4.09
CA VAL A 114 13.22 7.01 -3.89
C VAL A 114 13.33 5.95 -4.99
N ASN A 115 12.49 6.01 -6.03
CA ASN A 115 12.48 5.09 -7.15
C ASN A 115 12.28 3.60 -6.74
N VAL A 116 11.42 3.38 -5.75
CA VAL A 116 10.94 2.04 -5.39
C VAL A 116 9.61 1.81 -6.10
N PRO A 117 9.48 0.76 -6.94
CA PRO A 117 8.25 0.52 -7.68
C PRO A 117 7.11 0.07 -6.76
N LEU A 118 5.90 0.44 -7.13
CA LEU A 118 4.67 -0.13 -6.61
C LEU A 118 4.33 -1.37 -7.41
N THR A 119 4.14 -2.49 -6.73
CA THR A 119 3.90 -3.80 -7.35
C THR A 119 2.41 -4.10 -7.48
N ASN A 120 1.65 -3.78 -6.44
CA ASN A 120 0.20 -3.93 -6.39
C ASN A 120 -0.38 -3.01 -5.29
N PHE A 121 -1.69 -2.79 -5.36
CA PHE A 121 -2.46 -2.31 -4.22
C PHE A 121 -3.42 -3.37 -3.73
N HIS A 122 -3.56 -3.46 -2.42
CA HIS A 122 -4.69 -4.13 -1.78
C HIS A 122 -5.61 -3.07 -1.16
N ILE A 123 -6.91 -3.20 -1.42
CA ILE A 123 -7.93 -2.28 -0.95
C ILE A 123 -8.93 -3.00 -0.03
N ASN A 124 -9.12 -2.40 1.12
CA ASN A 124 -10.12 -2.74 2.13
C ASN A 124 -10.37 -1.51 3.00
N ASN A 125 -10.96 -1.73 4.17
CA ASN A 125 -11.06 -0.72 5.20
C ASN A 125 -10.72 -1.32 6.56
N ALA A 126 -9.76 -0.70 7.25
CA ALA A 126 -9.49 -0.93 8.66
C ALA A 126 -9.76 0.34 9.47
N LYS A 127 -10.03 0.19 10.77
CA LYS A 127 -10.13 1.30 11.70
C LYS A 127 -8.72 1.83 11.97
N LEU A 128 -8.58 3.16 11.98
CA LEU A 128 -7.30 3.81 12.31
C LEU A 128 -6.79 3.38 13.69
N HIS A 129 -5.50 3.02 13.76
CA HIS A 129 -4.84 2.50 14.98
C HIS A 129 -5.55 1.30 15.60
N SER A 130 -6.02 0.38 14.76
CA SER A 130 -6.66 -0.87 15.15
C SER A 130 -5.97 -2.05 14.45
N ASN A 131 -6.65 -3.19 14.43
CA ASN A 131 -6.22 -4.37 13.69
C ASN A 131 -6.55 -4.25 12.20
N ASP A 132 -6.02 -5.18 11.42
CA ASP A 132 -6.43 -5.37 10.04
C ASP A 132 -7.79 -6.10 10.00
N GLU A 133 -8.88 -5.34 9.98
CA GLU A 133 -10.22 -5.94 10.01
C GLU A 133 -10.75 -6.35 8.64
N ASP A 134 -10.01 -6.04 7.56
CA ASP A 134 -10.32 -6.49 6.21
C ASP A 134 -11.77 -6.20 5.77
N ARG A 135 -12.29 -5.01 6.13
CA ARG A 135 -13.68 -4.65 5.86
C ARG A 135 -13.84 -4.15 4.42
N ILE A 136 -15.09 -4.09 3.97
CA ILE A 136 -15.48 -3.53 2.67
C ILE A 136 -14.86 -2.13 2.47
N SER A 137 -14.13 -1.95 1.37
CA SER A 137 -13.52 -0.67 1.01
C SER A 137 -14.58 0.43 0.81
N GLY A 138 -14.24 1.67 1.16
CA GLY A 138 -15.15 2.82 1.06
C GLY A 138 -16.22 2.90 2.16
N THR A 139 -16.08 2.14 3.24
CA THR A 139 -16.97 2.20 4.42
C THR A 139 -16.36 2.93 5.63
N GLY A 140 -15.28 3.68 5.43
CA GLY A 140 -14.58 4.45 6.47
C GLY A 140 -14.28 5.89 6.05
N ASP A 141 -13.04 6.33 6.23
CA ASP A 141 -12.62 7.70 5.87
C ASP A 141 -12.43 7.83 4.35
N ASN A 142 -13.49 8.27 3.69
CA ASN A 142 -13.51 8.45 2.25
C ASN A 142 -12.68 9.66 1.78
N TRP A 143 -12.36 10.61 2.66
CA TRP A 143 -11.45 11.71 2.32
C TRP A 143 -10.03 11.18 2.18
N ARG A 144 -9.58 10.39 3.16
CA ARG A 144 -8.28 9.73 3.14
C ARG A 144 -8.16 8.74 1.98
N LEU A 145 -9.19 7.94 1.71
CA LEU A 145 -9.16 6.99 0.60
C LEU A 145 -9.13 7.71 -0.77
N ALA A 146 -9.86 8.81 -0.93
CA ALA A 146 -9.79 9.62 -2.15
C ALA A 146 -8.41 10.26 -2.34
N ASP A 147 -7.78 10.74 -1.27
CA ASP A 147 -6.41 11.29 -1.32
C ASP A 147 -5.38 10.22 -1.74
N PHE A 148 -5.47 9.00 -1.19
CA PHE A 148 -4.67 7.86 -1.63
C PHE A 148 -4.89 7.52 -3.11
N CYS A 149 -6.14 7.49 -3.57
CA CYS A 149 -6.46 7.25 -4.99
C CYS A 149 -5.90 8.35 -5.90
N TYR A 150 -6.02 9.61 -5.50
CA TYR A 150 -5.43 10.74 -6.22
C TYR A 150 -3.91 10.59 -6.32
N ALA A 151 -3.25 10.30 -5.20
CA ALA A 151 -1.79 10.13 -5.15
C ALA A 151 -1.34 8.95 -6.01
N ALA A 152 -2.07 7.84 -6.06
CA ALA A 152 -1.77 6.72 -6.96
C ALA A 152 -1.76 7.15 -8.43
N ILE A 153 -2.74 7.95 -8.86
CA ILE A 153 -2.82 8.47 -10.22
C ILE A 153 -1.66 9.45 -10.49
N ASP A 154 -1.44 10.41 -9.60
CA ASP A 154 -0.43 11.46 -9.80
C ASP A 154 1.01 10.95 -9.70
N THR A 155 1.23 9.91 -8.91
CA THR A 155 2.51 9.21 -8.86
C THR A 155 2.75 8.35 -10.09
N GLY A 156 1.72 8.11 -10.92
CA GLY A 156 1.82 7.43 -12.21
C GLY A 156 1.65 5.91 -12.12
N TYR A 157 0.96 5.41 -11.09
CA TYR A 157 0.65 4.00 -10.95
C TYR A 157 -0.24 3.51 -12.10
N LYS A 158 0.08 2.33 -12.66
CA LYS A 158 -0.62 1.72 -13.81
C LYS A 158 -1.09 0.29 -13.55
N GLY A 159 -0.94 -0.20 -12.31
CA GLY A 159 -1.32 -1.55 -11.94
C GLY A 159 -2.78 -1.64 -11.48
N TRP A 160 -3.06 -2.66 -10.69
CA TRP A 160 -4.40 -2.99 -10.23
C TRP A 160 -4.61 -2.53 -8.78
N PHE A 161 -5.86 -2.20 -8.47
CA PHE A 161 -6.34 -2.14 -7.09
C PHE A 161 -7.06 -3.46 -6.84
N GLY A 162 -6.39 -4.38 -6.15
CA GLY A 162 -6.93 -5.69 -5.80
C GLY A 162 -7.75 -5.61 -4.51
N GLU A 163 -8.90 -6.27 -4.47
CA GLU A 163 -9.65 -6.43 -3.23
C GLU A 163 -8.97 -7.51 -2.36
N ASP A 164 -8.58 -7.14 -1.14
CA ASP A 164 -8.08 -8.06 -0.11
C ASP A 164 -8.95 -7.88 1.13
N GLN A 165 -9.94 -8.76 1.31
CA GLN A 165 -10.95 -8.58 2.35
C GLN A 165 -11.49 -9.90 2.87
N PHE A 166 -11.89 -9.91 4.14
CA PHE A 166 -12.39 -11.06 4.89
C PHE A 166 -13.70 -10.69 5.58
N THR A 167 -14.79 -10.66 4.81
CA THR A 167 -16.12 -10.31 5.32
C THR A 167 -16.80 -11.50 5.99
N TYR A 168 -16.30 -11.92 7.16
CA TYR A 168 -16.70 -13.14 7.89
C TYR A 168 -18.20 -13.30 8.17
N ARG A 169 -19.00 -12.22 8.13
CA ARG A 169 -20.42 -12.20 8.52
C ARG A 169 -21.35 -11.74 7.39
N MET A 170 -20.89 -11.82 6.14
CA MET A 170 -21.63 -11.40 4.96
C MET A 170 -21.56 -12.47 3.88
N GLU A 171 -22.53 -12.47 2.96
CA GLU A 171 -22.41 -13.26 1.72
C GLU A 171 -21.20 -12.74 0.91
N PRO A 172 -20.19 -13.58 0.60
CA PRO A 172 -18.92 -13.12 0.04
C PRO A 172 -19.05 -12.41 -1.31
N VAL A 173 -19.89 -12.90 -2.23
CA VAL A 173 -20.04 -12.29 -3.56
C VAL A 173 -20.63 -10.89 -3.44
N LYS A 174 -21.63 -10.70 -2.56
CA LYS A 174 -22.24 -9.41 -2.26
C LYS A 174 -21.23 -8.47 -1.61
N ALA A 175 -20.39 -8.97 -0.71
CA ALA A 175 -19.34 -8.17 -0.07
C ALA A 175 -18.32 -7.65 -1.10
N MET A 176 -17.82 -8.50 -1.99
CA MET A 176 -16.90 -8.09 -3.07
C MET A 176 -17.58 -7.08 -4.00
N ALA A 177 -18.83 -7.35 -4.41
CA ALA A 177 -19.58 -6.43 -5.27
C ALA A 177 -19.77 -5.04 -4.66
N LEU A 178 -20.05 -4.96 -3.35
CA LEU A 178 -20.16 -3.70 -2.62
C LEU A 178 -18.83 -2.97 -2.53
N SER A 179 -17.73 -3.68 -2.22
CA SER A 179 -16.39 -3.11 -2.14
C SER A 179 -15.99 -2.47 -3.46
N ARG A 180 -16.15 -3.21 -4.56
CA ARG A 180 -15.92 -2.70 -5.92
C ARG A 180 -16.74 -1.45 -6.23
N GLU A 181 -18.04 -1.45 -5.91
CA GLU A 181 -18.94 -0.33 -6.20
C GLU A 181 -18.53 0.94 -5.42
N LEU A 182 -18.30 0.79 -4.12
CA LEU A 182 -17.93 1.90 -3.24
C LEU A 182 -16.54 2.45 -3.60
N PHE A 183 -15.56 1.56 -3.83
CA PHE A 183 -14.23 1.95 -4.29
C PHE A 183 -14.29 2.68 -5.63
N ALA A 184 -15.04 2.16 -6.62
CA ALA A 184 -15.18 2.81 -7.93
C ALA A 184 -15.79 4.21 -7.82
N ASN A 185 -16.75 4.41 -6.92
CA ASN A 185 -17.33 5.74 -6.65
C ASN A 185 -16.28 6.71 -6.07
N ILE A 186 -15.44 6.24 -5.14
CA ILE A 186 -14.38 7.06 -4.54
C ILE A 186 -13.26 7.36 -5.57
N MET A 187 -12.84 6.36 -6.33
CA MET A 187 -11.88 6.53 -7.42
C MET A 187 -12.38 7.52 -8.47
N LYS A 188 -13.68 7.48 -8.83
CA LYS A 188 -14.29 8.47 -9.72
C LYS A 188 -14.16 9.89 -9.15
N LYS A 189 -14.44 10.08 -7.86
CA LYS A 189 -14.27 11.39 -7.19
C LYS A 189 -12.81 11.85 -7.19
N ALA A 190 -11.87 10.95 -6.90
CA ALA A 190 -10.43 11.22 -6.99
C ALA A 190 -10.00 11.63 -8.41
N LEU A 191 -10.54 10.98 -9.45
CA LEU A 191 -10.29 11.36 -10.85
C LEU A 191 -10.85 12.75 -11.21
N GLN A 192 -12.00 13.14 -10.65
CA GLN A 192 -12.55 14.49 -10.85
C GLN A 192 -11.68 15.56 -10.17
N ILE A 193 -11.17 15.27 -8.96
CA ILE A 193 -10.19 16.12 -8.29
C ILE A 193 -8.90 16.20 -9.12
N TYR A 194 -8.41 15.06 -9.63
CA TYR A 194 -7.23 15.00 -10.50
C TYR A 194 -7.39 15.79 -11.80
N ALA A 195 -8.58 15.77 -12.40
CA ALA A 195 -8.88 16.58 -13.59
C ALA A 195 -8.79 18.10 -13.31
N ASN A 196 -8.99 18.52 -12.05
CA ASN A 196 -8.84 19.90 -11.57
C ASN A 196 -7.57 20.13 -10.74
N LYS A 197 -6.53 19.29 -10.94
CA LYS A 197 -5.30 19.35 -10.13
C LYS A 197 -4.58 20.71 -10.16
N GLU A 198 -4.73 21.50 -11.21
CA GLU A 198 -4.14 22.84 -11.28
C GLU A 198 -4.79 23.80 -10.27
N ALA A 199 -6.12 23.74 -10.12
CA ALA A 199 -6.83 24.52 -9.10
C ALA A 199 -6.44 24.05 -7.68
N LEU A 200 -6.32 22.73 -7.51
CA LEU A 200 -5.82 22.15 -6.26
C LEU A 200 -4.39 22.61 -5.93
N ALA A 201 -3.48 22.62 -6.91
CA ALA A 201 -2.11 23.06 -6.74
C ALA A 201 -2.00 24.55 -6.38
N VAL A 202 -2.83 25.40 -7.00
CA VAL A 202 -2.95 26.83 -6.63
C VAL A 202 -3.44 26.97 -5.19
N ALA A 203 -4.48 26.23 -4.80
CA ALA A 203 -5.01 26.24 -3.44
C ALA A 203 -3.96 25.78 -2.41
N GLN A 204 -3.26 24.68 -2.67
CA GLN A 204 -2.17 24.16 -1.83
C GLN A 204 -1.02 25.17 -1.69
N SER A 205 -0.62 25.79 -2.80
CA SER A 205 0.47 26.80 -2.81
C SER A 205 0.13 28.06 -2.02
N SER A 206 -1.15 28.32 -1.75
CA SER A 206 -1.57 29.44 -0.91
C SER A 206 -1.27 29.23 0.58
N GLY A 207 -1.02 27.98 1.01
CA GLY A 207 -0.83 27.59 2.41
C GLY A 207 -2.10 27.65 3.26
N LYS A 208 -3.26 27.90 2.67
CA LYS A 208 -4.56 28.01 3.35
C LYS A 208 -5.34 26.70 3.21
N ALA A 209 -5.55 26.01 4.34
CA ALA A 209 -6.21 24.71 4.34
C ALA A 209 -7.65 24.79 3.80
N GLU A 210 -8.38 25.86 4.11
CA GLU A 210 -9.74 26.09 3.64
C GLU A 210 -9.85 26.16 2.11
N ALA A 211 -8.84 26.69 1.43
CA ALA A 211 -8.82 26.77 -0.03
C ALA A 211 -8.72 25.37 -0.65
N THR A 212 -7.86 24.51 -0.09
CA THR A 212 -7.73 23.11 -0.52
C THR A 212 -9.02 22.34 -0.24
N ILE A 213 -9.62 22.54 0.94
CA ILE A 213 -10.89 21.93 1.33
C ILE A 213 -12.02 22.38 0.39
N ASP A 214 -12.06 23.66 0.00
CA ASP A 214 -13.06 24.19 -0.94
C ASP A 214 -13.01 23.51 -2.32
N VAL A 215 -11.80 23.24 -2.84
CA VAL A 215 -11.62 22.51 -4.10
C VAL A 215 -12.03 21.04 -3.95
N VAL A 216 -11.58 20.36 -2.89
CA VAL A 216 -11.81 18.92 -2.72
C VAL A 216 -13.28 18.62 -2.41
N LYS A 217 -13.92 19.42 -1.55
CA LYS A 217 -15.31 19.17 -1.10
C LYS A 217 -16.31 19.26 -2.25
N GLU A 218 -16.03 20.04 -3.30
CA GLU A 218 -16.89 20.17 -4.49
C GLU A 218 -17.12 18.82 -5.19
N TYR A 219 -16.14 17.93 -5.16
CA TYR A 219 -16.21 16.61 -5.81
C TYR A 219 -16.48 15.50 -4.82
N LEU A 220 -15.96 15.65 -3.59
CA LEU A 220 -15.98 14.56 -2.62
C LEU A 220 -17.30 14.45 -1.85
N ILE A 221 -18.04 15.56 -1.67
CA ILE A 221 -19.32 15.62 -0.96
C ILE A 221 -20.44 15.87 -1.95
#